data_AF-A0A150ISC0-F1
#
_entry.id   AF-A0A150ISC0-F1
#
_cell.length_a   1.000
_cell.length_b   1.000
_cell.length_c   1.000
_cell.angle_alpha   90.00
_cell.angle_beta   90.00
_cell.angle_gamma   90.00
#
_symmetry.space_group_name_H-M   'P 1'
#
loop_
_entity.id
_entity.type
_entity.pdbx_description
1 polymer ?
#
loop_
_entity_poly.entity_id
_entity_poly.type
_entity_poly.pdbx_seq_one_letter_code
_entity_poly.pdbx_strand_id
1 'polypeptide(L)' 'MHLESERYNIETEVLAFVGKFHLRVEEVPIETIYGDEKSHFTALDIPKFIYLLFYLKFYKMRKK' A
#
# COMPACT_ATOMS: atom_id res chain seq x y z
N MET A 1 -12.85 -3.08 -23.19
CA MET A 1 -11.75 -2.60 -22.35
C MET A 1 -11.25 -3.82 -21.58
N HIS A 2 -10.00 -4.22 -21.80
CA HIS A 2 -9.38 -5.33 -21.07
C HIS A 2 -8.52 -4.72 -19.96
N LEU A 3 -8.75 -5.12 -18.71
CA LEU A 3 -8.00 -4.63 -17.55
C LEU A 3 -6.85 -5.61 -17.28
N GLU A 4 -5.63 -5.10 -17.21
CA GLU A 4 -4.42 -5.92 -17.00
C GLU A 4 -3.96 -5.91 -15.54
N SER A 5 -4.39 -4.92 -14.77
CA SER A 5 -3.90 -4.71 -13.40
C SER A 5 -4.53 -5.67 -12.40
N GLU A 6 -3.73 -6.13 -11.43
CA GLU A 6 -4.21 -6.89 -10.29
C GLU A 6 -4.51 -6.01 -9.06
N ARG A 7 -5.55 -6.38 -8.31
CA ARG A 7 -5.94 -5.81 -7.00
C ARG A 7 -5.93 -4.28 -6.97
N TYR A 8 -4.93 -3.71 -6.28
CA TYR A 8 -4.87 -2.30 -5.89
C TYR A 8 -4.59 -1.35 -7.05
N ASN A 9 -4.13 -1.87 -8.19
CA ASN A 9 -3.78 -1.04 -9.35
C ASN A 9 -4.95 -0.83 -10.31
N ILE A 10 -6.06 -1.56 -10.11
CA ILE A 10 -7.24 -1.50 -10.99
C ILE A 10 -7.87 -0.12 -10.99
N GLU A 11 -8.00 0.54 -9.83
CA GLU A 11 -8.60 1.88 -9.73
C GLU A 11 -7.85 2.90 -10.59
N THR A 12 -6.52 2.86 -10.53
CA THR A 12 -5.65 3.73 -11.32
C THR A 12 -5.76 3.45 -12.82
N GLU A 13 -5.81 2.17 -13.22
CA GLU A 13 -5.98 1.80 -14.63
C GLU A 13 -7.32 2.26 -15.20
N VAL A 14 -8.40 2.11 -14.42
CA VAL A 14 -9.73 2.59 -14.80
C VAL A 14 -9.73 4.11 -15.00
N LEU A 15 -9.13 4.86 -14.08
CA LEU A 15 -9.01 6.32 -14.21
C LEU A 15 -8.21 6.72 -15.47
N ALA A 16 -7.12 6.00 -15.78
CA ALA A 16 -6.34 6.25 -16.98
C ALA A 16 -7.15 6.03 -18.26
N PHE A 17 -7.99 4.99 -18.30
CA PHE A 17 -8.87 4.75 -19.44
C PHE A 17 -9.98 5.79 -19.59
N VAL A 18 -10.56 6.26 -18.48
CA VAL A 18 -11.55 7.34 -18.50
C VAL A 18 -10.96 8.58 -19.18
N GLY A 19 -9.75 8.99 -18.79
CA GLY A 19 -9.04 10.09 -19.44
C GLY A 19 -8.78 9.83 -20.93
N LYS A 20 -8.26 8.64 -21.27
CA LYS A 20 -7.97 8.24 -22.66
C LYS A 20 -9.21 8.30 -23.57
N PHE A 21 -10.37 7.91 -23.07
CA PHE A 21 -11.61 7.84 -23.83
C PHE A 21 -12.53 9.05 -23.63
N HIS A 22 -12.05 10.11 -22.94
CA HIS A 22 -12.81 11.35 -22.69
C HIS A 22 -14.18 11.09 -22.07
N LEU A 23 -14.27 10.12 -21.16
CA LEU A 23 -15.51 9.78 -20.48
C LEU A 23 -15.82 10.81 -19.39
N ARG A 24 -17.12 11.02 -19.13
CA ARG A 24 -17.57 11.88 -18.02
C ARG A 24 -17.35 11.15 -16.70
N VAL A 25 -16.71 11.82 -15.74
CA VAL A 25 -16.55 11.36 -14.35
C VAL A 25 -17.40 12.23 -13.46
N GLU A 26 -18.11 11.60 -12.53
CA GLU A 26 -18.80 12.27 -11.44
C GLU A 26 -18.43 11.58 -10.13
N GLU A 27 -18.10 12.38 -9.11
CA GLU A 27 -17.86 11.89 -7.77
C GLU A 27 -19.17 11.87 -6.99
N VAL A 28 -19.49 10.72 -6.39
CA VAL A 28 -20.67 10.56 -5.54
C VAL A 28 -20.21 10.52 -4.09
N PRO A 29 -20.74 11.38 -3.20
CA PRO A 29 -20.37 11.35 -1.79
C PRO A 29 -20.85 10.04 -1.17
N ILE A 30 -19.92 9.27 -0.63
CA ILE A 30 -20.17 8.06 0.13
C ILE A 30 -19.51 8.18 1.50
N GLU A 31 -20.11 7.57 2.53
CA GLU A 31 -19.44 7.44 3.82
C GLU A 31 -18.23 6.52 3.69
N THR A 32 -17.06 6.98 4.12
CA THR A 32 -15.84 6.17 4.12
C THR A 32 -16.00 5.03 5.13
N ILE A 33 -16.20 3.82 4.61
CA ILE A 33 -16.17 2.60 5.43
C ILE A 33 -14.72 2.17 5.53
N TYR A 34 -14.08 2.45 6.67
CA TYR A 34 -12.80 1.83 6.98
C TYR A 34 -13.03 0.35 7.19
N GLY A 35 -12.44 -0.48 6.33
CA GLY A 35 -12.32 -1.90 6.62
C GLY A 35 -11.49 -2.07 7.89
N ASP A 36 -11.84 -3.08 8.70
CA ASP A 36 -10.98 -3.56 9.78
C ASP A 36 -9.75 -4.23 9.14
N GLU A 37 -8.85 -3.42 8.59
CA GLU A 37 -7.55 -3.88 8.12
C GLU A 37 -6.77 -4.31 9.36
N LYS A 38 -6.90 -5.59 9.69
CA LYS A 38 -6.06 -6.22 10.70
C LYS A 38 -4.63 -6.12 10.20
N SER A 39 -3.89 -5.20 10.79
CA SER A 39 -2.45 -5.13 10.61
C SER A 39 -1.88 -6.54 10.78
N HIS A 40 -1.13 -7.01 9.79
CA HIS A 40 -0.37 -8.26 9.89
C HIS A 40 0.77 -8.16 10.92
N PHE A 41 0.94 -7.00 11.54
CA PHE A 41 1.89 -6.77 12.62
C PHE A 41 1.43 -7.48 13.89
N THR A 42 2.16 -8.52 14.26
CA THR A 42 1.92 -9.28 15.48
C THR A 42 2.83 -8.80 16.61
N ALA A 43 2.50 -9.11 17.86
CA ALA A 43 3.36 -8.79 19.01
C ALA A 43 4.78 -9.43 18.90
N LEU A 44 4.90 -10.51 18.12
CA LEU A 44 6.19 -11.17 17.82
C LEU A 44 7.07 -10.36 16.86
N ASP A 45 6.52 -9.37 16.17
CA ASP A 45 7.29 -8.51 15.27
C ASP A 45 7.99 -7.37 16.03
N ILE A 46 7.57 -7.08 17.27
CA ILE A 46 8.24 -6.14 18.18
C ILE A 46 9.70 -6.55 18.45
N PRO A 47 10.00 -7.77 18.96
CA PRO A 47 11.38 -8.17 19.21
C PRO A 47 12.21 -8.27 17.92
N LYS A 48 11.60 -8.68 16.79
CA LYS A 48 12.29 -8.70 15.48
C LYS A 48 12.67 -7.29 15.03
N PHE A 49 11.79 -6.32 15.20
CA PHE A 49 12.05 -4.92 14.87
C PHE A 49 13.15 -4.33 15.76
N ILE A 50 13.11 -4.59 17.07
CA ILE A 50 14.15 -4.17 18.01
C ILE A 50 15.50 -4.81 17.61
N TYR A 51 15.52 -6.11 17.31
CA TYR A 51 16.72 -6.79 16.84
C TYR A 51 17.26 -6.15 15.55
N LEU A 52 16.40 -5.86 14.57
CA LEU A 52 16.78 -5.22 13.32
C LEU A 52 17.39 -3.83 13.56
N LEU A 53 16.80 -3.02 14.43
CA LEU A 53 17.32 -1.69 14.79
C LEU A 53 18.74 -1.78 15.34
N PHE A 54 18.99 -2.71 16.27
CA PHE A 54 20.33 -2.90 16.83
C PHE A 54 21.29 -3.55 15.84
N TYR A 55 20.83 -4.54 15.06
CA TYR A 55 21.62 -5.16 14.00
C TYR A 55 22.11 -4.11 13.01
N LEU A 56 21.23 -3.26 12.48
CA LEU A 56 21.61 -2.20 11.55
C LEU A 56 22.52 -1.15 12.20
N LYS A 57 22.23 -0.76 13.45
CA LYS A 57 23.06 0.19 14.21
C LYS A 57 24.50 -0.33 14.38
N PHE A 58 24.66 -1.58 14.81
CA PHE A 58 25.98 -2.15 15.10
C PHE A 58 26.69 -2.72 13.86
N TYR A 59 25.96 -3.24 12.88
CA TYR A 59 26.53 -3.72 11.61
C TYR A 59 27.06 -2.56 10.77
N LYS A 60 26.35 -1.43 10.70
CA LYS A 60 26.82 -0.23 9.99
C LYS A 60 28.02 0.42 10.68
N MET A 61 28.14 0.28 12.01
CA MET A 61 29.31 0.74 12.76
C MET A 61 30.55 -0.16 12.62
N ARG A 62 30.40 -1.43 12.23
CA ARG A 62 31.52 -2.38 12.04
C ARG A 62 32.19 -2.32 10.67
N LYS A 63 31.57 -1.66 9.69
CA LYS A 63 32.09 -1.50 8.31
C LYS A 63 32.70 -0.11 8.04
N LYS A 64 32.92 0.69 9.08
CA LYS A 64 33.69 1.94 9.02
C LYS A 64 35.00 1.74 9.76
#